data_AF-A0A5C7MV50-F1
#
_entry.id   AF-A0A5C7MV50-F1
#
_cell.length_a   1.000
_cell.length_b   1.000
_cell.length_c   1.000
_cell.angle_alpha   90.00
_cell.angle_beta   90.00
_cell.angle_gamma   90.00
#
_symmetry.space_group_name_H-M   'P 1'
#
loop_
_entity.id
_entity.type
_entity.pdbx_description
1 polymer ?
#
loop_
_entity_poly.entity_id
_entity_poly.type
_entity_poly.pdbx_seq_one_letter_code
_entity_poly.pdbx_strand_id
1 'polypeptide(L)'
;MKKTITLFILMCFFIPRVATSRITTGNSTHVYIPEGASITLDELTIYHPTARQCDKAPLITASNSKINTEQLKNQQLRWMALSRDLLKRWKGEFHYGDTVMVHANDPAIDGCWIMKDTMN
;
A
#
# COMPACT_ATOMS: atom_id res chain seq x y z
N MET A 1 -34.13 35.77 -22.97
CA MET A 1 -34.05 34.31 -23.08
C MET A 1 -33.25 33.91 -24.30
N LYS A 2 -32.05 33.36 -24.09
CA LYS A 2 -31.40 32.21 -24.75
C LYS A 2 -29.89 32.38 -24.62
N LYS A 3 -29.31 31.43 -23.89
CA LYS A 3 -27.94 31.39 -23.39
C LYS A 3 -26.99 31.12 -24.56
N THR A 4 -25.96 31.94 -24.73
CA THR A 4 -24.87 31.65 -25.66
C THR A 4 -24.00 30.57 -25.03
N ILE A 5 -24.00 29.38 -25.65
CA ILE A 5 -23.13 28.26 -25.28
C ILE A 5 -21.77 28.52 -25.94
N THR A 6 -20.79 28.94 -25.16
CA THR A 6 -19.39 28.96 -25.60
C THR A 6 -18.74 27.65 -25.18
N LEU A 7 -18.70 26.72 -26.14
CA LEU A 7 -17.94 25.48 -26.09
C LEU A 7 -16.46 25.83 -26.30
N PHE A 8 -15.68 25.90 -25.20
CA PHE A 8 -14.21 26.02 -25.28
C PHE A 8 -13.59 24.62 -25.14
N ILE A 9 -13.02 24.18 -26.25
CA ILE A 9 -12.19 23.00 -26.42
C ILE A 9 -10.84 23.23 -25.73
N LEU A 10 -10.22 22.12 -25.30
CA LEU A 10 -8.79 21.97 -24.94
C LEU A 10 -8.41 22.26 -23.48
N MET A 11 -8.48 21.23 -22.65
CA MET A 11 -7.35 20.95 -21.77
C MET A 11 -7.08 19.45 -21.79
N CYS A 12 -6.15 19.07 -22.66
CA CYS A 12 -5.47 17.79 -22.64
C CYS A 12 -4.78 17.62 -21.28
N PHE A 13 -5.50 17.15 -20.26
CA PHE A 13 -4.85 16.46 -19.17
C PHE A 13 -4.50 15.08 -19.70
N PHE A 14 -3.23 14.96 -20.08
CA PHE A 14 -2.47 13.73 -20.06
C PHE A 14 -3.02 12.82 -18.95
N ILE A 15 -3.85 11.86 -19.32
CA ILE A 15 -3.96 10.65 -18.53
C ILE A 15 -2.61 9.99 -18.78
N PRO A 16 -1.71 9.81 -17.80
CA PRO A 16 -0.71 8.78 -17.95
C PRO A 16 -1.53 7.49 -18.01
N ARG A 17 -1.81 7.04 -19.23
CA ARG A 17 -2.14 5.67 -19.51
C ARG A 17 -0.91 4.92 -19.03
N VAL A 18 -0.93 4.45 -17.79
CA VAL A 18 0.05 3.50 -17.28
C VAL A 18 -0.14 2.26 -18.13
N ALA A 19 0.57 2.22 -19.25
CA ALA A 19 0.80 1.01 -20.00
C ALA A 19 1.75 0.21 -19.12
N THR A 20 1.21 -0.75 -18.39
CA THR A 20 2.04 -1.80 -17.78
C THR A 20 2.67 -2.57 -18.93
N SER A 21 3.88 -2.17 -19.35
CA SER A 21 4.66 -2.96 -20.27
C SER A 21 5.16 -4.19 -19.53
N ARG A 22 4.62 -5.36 -19.88
CA ARG A 22 5.27 -6.62 -19.56
C ARG A 22 6.42 -6.80 -20.54
N ILE A 23 7.64 -6.54 -20.08
CA ILE A 23 8.85 -7.00 -20.78
C ILE A 23 9.19 -8.37 -20.21
N THR A 24 8.94 -9.42 -20.99
CA THR A 24 9.41 -10.76 -20.68
C THR A 24 10.78 -10.93 -21.32
N THR A 25 11.85 -10.70 -20.54
CA THR A 25 13.20 -11.10 -20.93
C THR A 25 13.76 -11.99 -19.83
N GLY A 26 14.00 -13.26 -20.17
CA GLY A 26 14.80 -14.27 -19.46
C GLY A 26 14.90 -14.21 -17.93
N ASN A 27 14.25 -15.16 -17.25
CA ASN A 27 14.57 -15.73 -15.93
C ASN A 27 15.04 -14.80 -14.79
N SER A 28 14.67 -13.51 -14.81
CA SER A 28 14.86 -12.59 -13.70
C SER A 28 13.68 -11.62 -13.72
N THR A 29 12.75 -11.80 -12.79
CA THR A 29 11.67 -10.82 -12.57
C THR A 29 12.30 -9.58 -11.94
N HIS A 30 12.83 -8.69 -12.77
CA HIS A 30 13.16 -7.34 -12.33
C HIS A 30 11.85 -6.61 -12.03
N VAL A 31 11.49 -6.51 -10.75
CA VAL A 31 10.37 -5.69 -10.29
C VAL A 31 10.81 -4.25 -10.39
N TYR A 32 10.26 -3.53 -11.37
CA TYR A 32 10.42 -2.10 -11.49
C TYR A 32 9.69 -1.42 -10.32
N ILE A 33 10.43 -0.92 -9.34
CA ILE A 33 9.90 -0.02 -8.32
C ILE A 33 9.96 1.37 -8.94
N PRO A 34 8.82 1.99 -9.30
CA PRO A 34 8.84 3.37 -9.77
C PRO A 34 9.52 4.22 -8.69
N GLU A 35 10.55 4.95 -9.09
CA GLU A 35 11.23 5.94 -8.26
C GLU A 35 10.20 7.05 -7.94
N GLY A 36 9.46 6.88 -6.85
CA GLY A 36 8.27 7.65 -6.54
C GLY A 36 8.09 7.79 -5.03
N ALA A 37 7.96 9.04 -4.59
CA ALA A 37 7.57 9.50 -3.25
C ALA A 37 8.08 8.66 -2.05
N SER A 38 9.19 9.10 -1.45
CA SER A 38 9.56 8.65 -0.10
C SER A 38 8.73 9.39 0.94
N ILE A 39 8.06 8.64 1.82
CA ILE A 39 7.38 9.17 2.99
C ILE A 39 8.18 8.79 4.23
N THR A 40 8.37 9.75 5.15
CA THR A 40 8.90 9.48 6.48
C THR A 40 7.72 9.32 7.43
N LEU A 41 7.68 8.21 8.15
CA LEU A 41 6.69 7.96 9.19
C LEU A 41 7.29 8.38 10.54
N ASP A 42 6.47 9.02 11.39
CA ASP A 42 6.92 9.50 12.71
C ASP A 42 7.16 8.34 13.69
N GLU A 43 6.33 7.29 13.61
CA GLU A 43 6.37 6.14 14.51
C GLU A 43 6.24 4.82 13.75
N LEU A 44 6.98 3.82 14.22
CA LEU A 44 6.88 2.43 13.79
C LEU A 44 6.66 1.55 15.02
N THR A 45 5.61 0.75 14.99
CA THR A 45 5.27 -0.18 16.08
C THR A 45 4.93 -1.56 15.54
N ILE A 46 5.17 -2.59 16.37
CA ILE A 46 4.80 -3.98 16.06
C ILE A 46 3.62 -4.36 16.94
N TYR A 47 2.57 -4.91 16.34
CA TYR A 47 1.42 -5.45 17.05
C TYR A 47 1.31 -6.97 16.87
N HIS A 48 0.57 -7.60 17.77
CA HIS A 48 0.21 -9.01 17.71
C HIS A 48 -1.29 -9.12 17.45
N PRO A 49 -1.72 -10.03 16.55
CA PRO A 49 -3.12 -10.23 16.23
C PRO A 49 -3.83 -10.94 17.39
N THR A 50 -4.10 -10.20 18.45
CA THR A 50 -4.76 -10.64 19.67
C THR A 50 -5.91 -9.69 19.98
N ALA A 51 -6.98 -10.20 20.58
CA ALA A 51 -8.14 -9.37 20.95
C ALA A 51 -7.82 -8.24 21.97
N ARG A 52 -6.62 -8.27 22.58
CA ARG A 52 -6.14 -7.19 23.47
C ARG A 52 -5.60 -5.99 22.68
N GLN A 53 -5.02 -6.24 21.51
CA GLN A 53 -4.41 -5.21 20.65
C GLN A 53 -5.25 -4.90 19.40
N CYS A 54 -6.21 -5.77 19.07
CA CYS A 54 -7.08 -5.67 17.91
C CYS A 54 -8.55 -5.77 18.34
N ASP A 55 -9.45 -5.77 17.35
CA ASP A 55 -10.88 -5.96 17.57
C ASP A 55 -11.26 -7.44 17.81
N LYS A 56 -12.55 -7.76 17.61
CA LYS A 56 -13.11 -9.11 17.83
C LYS A 56 -12.66 -10.13 16.78
N ALA A 57 -12.05 -9.72 15.68
CA ALA A 57 -11.58 -10.57 14.59
C ALA A 57 -10.09 -10.34 14.30
N PRO A 58 -9.19 -10.57 15.27
CA PRO A 58 -7.79 -10.14 15.21
C PRO A 58 -6.95 -10.76 14.07
N LEU A 59 -7.43 -11.86 13.48
CA LEU A 59 -6.77 -12.54 12.36
C LEU A 59 -7.26 -12.07 10.99
N ILE A 60 -8.21 -11.14 10.93
CA ILE A 60 -8.75 -10.58 9.70
C ILE A 60 -8.32 -9.12 9.61
N THR A 61 -7.53 -8.81 8.58
CA THR A 61 -7.01 -7.46 8.32
C THR A 61 -8.06 -6.57 7.66
N ALA A 62 -7.85 -5.25 7.67
CA ALA A 62 -8.72 -4.29 7.00
C ALA A 62 -8.84 -4.49 5.47
N SER A 63 -7.87 -5.18 4.84
CA SER A 63 -7.95 -5.61 3.44
C SER A 63 -8.69 -6.95 3.25
N ASN A 64 -9.40 -7.46 4.27
CA ASN A 64 -10.06 -8.77 4.31
C ASN A 64 -9.13 -9.98 4.10
N SER A 65 -7.80 -9.81 4.27
CA SER A 65 -6.86 -10.92 4.23
C SER A 65 -6.80 -11.61 5.60
N LYS A 66 -6.82 -12.95 5.60
CA LYS A 66 -6.67 -13.75 6.83
C LYS A 66 -5.19 -13.99 7.11
N ILE A 67 -4.76 -13.66 8.33
CA ILE A 67 -3.40 -13.91 8.82
C ILE A 67 -3.19 -15.43 8.94
N ASN A 68 -2.13 -15.93 8.32
CA ASN A 68 -1.65 -17.28 8.54
C ASN A 68 -0.77 -17.30 9.79
N THR A 69 -1.23 -17.97 10.84
CA THR A 69 -0.57 -18.01 12.15
C THR A 69 0.75 -18.78 12.14
N GLU A 70 0.90 -19.78 11.27
CA GLU A 70 2.16 -20.52 11.13
C GLU A 70 3.23 -19.65 10.46
N GLN A 71 2.86 -18.95 9.39
CA GLN A 71 3.76 -17.99 8.72
C GLN A 71 4.15 -16.85 9.66
N LEU A 72 3.20 -16.35 10.46
CA LEU A 72 3.48 -15.34 11.48
C LEU A 72 4.48 -15.85 12.53
N LYS A 73 4.25 -17.06 13.07
CA LYS A 73 5.14 -17.67 14.07
C LYS A 73 6.56 -17.90 13.53
N ASN A 74 6.67 -18.22 12.25
CA ASN A 74 7.94 -18.42 11.57
C ASN A 74 8.58 -17.12 11.05
N GLN A 75 8.02 -15.95 11.39
CA GLN A 75 8.51 -14.63 10.95
C GLN A 75 8.55 -14.44 9.42
N GLN A 76 7.68 -15.14 8.70
CA GLN A 76 7.58 -15.11 7.23
C GLN A 76 6.55 -14.09 6.72
N LEU A 77 5.71 -13.57 7.61
CA LEU A 77 4.67 -12.62 7.26
C LEU A 77 5.23 -11.18 7.27
N ARG A 78 5.27 -10.54 6.10
CA ARG A 78 5.73 -9.16 5.90
C ARG A 78 4.53 -8.27 5.52
N TRP A 79 3.58 -8.13 6.44
CA TRP A 79 2.37 -7.32 6.27
C TRP A 79 2.39 -6.13 7.21
N MET A 80 1.98 -4.97 6.72
CA MET A 80 1.95 -3.74 7.52
C MET A 80 0.55 -3.11 7.58
N ALA A 81 0.34 -2.37 8.66
CA ALA A 81 -0.79 -1.48 8.86
C ALA A 81 -0.34 -0.04 8.63
N LEU A 82 -1.22 0.79 8.05
CA LEU A 82 -1.00 2.25 7.94
C LEU A 82 -2.09 3.02 8.66
N SER A 83 -1.77 4.25 9.09
CA SER A 83 -2.75 5.25 9.49
C SER A 83 -3.76 5.52 8.38
N ARG A 84 -5.01 5.83 8.75
CA ARG A 84 -6.11 5.99 7.78
C ARG A 84 -5.81 7.02 6.70
N ASP A 85 -5.27 8.17 7.08
CA ASP A 85 -4.97 9.31 6.21
C ASP A 85 -3.94 9.00 5.11
N LEU A 86 -3.12 7.96 5.29
CA LEU A 86 -2.17 7.49 4.28
C LEU A 86 -2.82 6.62 3.19
N LEU A 87 -4.03 6.09 3.43
CA LEU A 87 -4.70 5.16 2.53
C LEU A 87 -5.71 5.86 1.61
N LYS A 88 -5.78 5.43 0.34
CA LYS A 88 -6.53 6.09 -0.75
C LYS A 88 -8.01 6.28 -0.44
N ARG A 89 -8.63 5.32 0.23
CA ARG A 89 -10.04 5.39 0.63
C ARG A 89 -10.34 6.53 1.62
N TRP A 90 -9.32 7.09 2.28
CA TRP A 90 -9.39 8.30 3.11
C TRP A 90 -8.55 9.45 2.52
N LYS A 91 -8.40 9.50 1.19
CA LYS A 91 -7.68 10.54 0.43
C LYS A 91 -6.15 10.50 0.54
N GLY A 92 -5.56 9.44 1.10
CA GLY A 92 -4.12 9.21 1.05
C GLY A 92 -3.64 8.71 -0.31
N GLU A 93 -2.39 8.24 -0.35
CA GLU A 93 -1.73 7.82 -1.59
C GLU A 93 -1.73 6.29 -1.80
N PHE A 94 -1.83 5.51 -0.72
CA PHE A 94 -1.60 4.08 -0.78
C PHE A 94 -2.87 3.24 -0.87
N HIS A 95 -2.81 2.11 -1.57
CA HIS A 95 -3.86 1.09 -1.61
C HIS A 95 -3.47 -0.13 -0.79
N TYR A 96 -4.47 -0.86 -0.28
CA TYR A 96 -4.20 -2.21 0.21
C TYR A 96 -3.67 -3.07 -0.94
N GLY A 97 -2.63 -3.86 -0.65
CA GLY A 97 -1.91 -4.67 -1.64
C GLY A 97 -0.68 -4.00 -2.21
N ASP A 98 -0.49 -2.69 -2.02
CA ASP A 98 0.74 -2.02 -2.40
C ASP A 98 1.92 -2.59 -1.61
N THR A 99 3.06 -2.71 -2.28
CA THR A 99 4.33 -3.14 -1.67
C THR A 99 5.26 -1.95 -1.57
N VAL A 100 5.82 -1.71 -0.39
CA VAL A 100 6.78 -0.64 -0.15
C VAL A 100 8.08 -1.18 0.41
N MET A 101 9.18 -0.53 0.08
CA MET A 101 10.46 -0.74 0.74
C MET A 101 10.48 0.06 2.04
N VAL A 102 10.73 -0.61 3.16
CA VAL A 102 10.88 0.01 4.48
C VAL A 102 12.36 0.09 4.83
N HIS A 103 12.77 1.26 5.31
CA HIS A 103 14.09 1.53 5.85
C HIS A 103 13.94 2.09 7.28
N ALA A 104 14.16 1.25 8.28
CA ALA A 104 14.04 1.54 9.71
C ALA A 104 15.39 1.47 10.45
N ASN A 105 16.49 1.21 9.74
CA ASN A 105 17.82 0.94 10.32
C ASN A 105 17.82 -0.29 11.27
N ASP A 106 16.91 -1.24 11.02
CA ASP A 106 16.83 -2.52 11.71
C ASP A 106 16.73 -3.62 10.65
N PRO A 107 17.75 -4.49 10.49
CA PRO A 107 17.73 -5.56 9.49
C PRO A 107 16.56 -6.55 9.61
N ALA A 108 15.93 -6.66 10.79
CA ALA A 108 14.75 -7.51 10.96
C ALA A 108 13.49 -6.90 10.34
N ILE A 109 13.48 -5.57 10.18
CA ILE A 109 12.37 -4.76 9.66
C ILE A 109 12.63 -4.35 8.22
N ASP A 110 13.87 -3.98 7.89
CA ASP A 110 14.24 -3.49 6.56
C ASP A 110 13.84 -4.49 5.46
N GLY A 111 13.28 -3.96 4.37
CA GLY A 111 12.86 -4.76 3.23
C GLY A 111 11.44 -4.45 2.75
N CYS A 112 10.91 -5.31 1.88
CA CYS A 112 9.60 -5.12 1.29
C CYS A 112 8.46 -5.56 2.22
N TRP A 113 7.47 -4.68 2.40
CA TRP A 113 6.25 -4.93 3.16
C TRP A 113 5.02 -4.71 2.31
N ILE A 114 3.99 -5.52 2.53
CA ILE A 114 2.71 -5.41 1.83
C ILE A 114 1.69 -4.74 2.75
N MET A 115 1.04 -3.69 2.26
CA MET A 115 -0.02 -3.01 3.00
C MET A 115 -1.27 -3.87 3.04
N LYS A 116 -1.65 -4.34 4.21
CA LYS A 116 -2.82 -5.22 4.39
C LYS A 116 -3.80 -4.70 5.41
N ASP A 117 -3.37 -3.81 6.29
CA ASP A 117 -4.15 -3.44 7.44
C ASP A 117 -4.21 -1.93 7.67
N THR A 118 -5.02 -1.51 8.63
CA THR A 118 -5.20 -0.10 8.97
C THR A 118 -5.18 0.10 10.46
N MET A 119 -4.41 1.08 10.89
CA MET A 119 -4.43 1.55 12.27
C MET A 119 -5.69 2.40 12.50
N ASN A 120 -6.38 2.10 13.60
CA ASN A 120 -7.63 2.77 13.96
C ASN A 120 -7.45 4.02 14.80
#